data_AF-A0A0K1QBR0-F1
#
_entry.id   AF-A0A0K1QBR0-F1
#
_cell.length_a   1.000
_cell.length_b   1.000
_cell.length_c   1.000
_cell.angle_alpha   90.00
_cell.angle_beta   90.00
_cell.angle_gamma   90.00
#
_symmetry.space_group_name_H-M   'P 1'
#
loop_
_entity.id
_entity.type
_entity.pdbx_description
1 polymer ?
#
loop_
_entity_poly.entity_id
_entity_poly.type
_entity_poly.pdbx_seq_one_letter_code
_entity_poly.pdbx_strand_id
1 'polypeptide(L)'
;MGGKQALDAFIAGIESLRTLNEQVAREAEEPVADVFRENARRGVTPDGDAWPEKADGGRALPKAADAVESSAQRNRITVKVGAPYVFHNWGAGGSSQTKEAKRRRKHAAKQREESGKKSKFHAPRRQMLPDAGADVPAAVSEVLKDTAARVFQDATKGGG
;
A
#
# COMPACT_ATOMS: atom_id res chain seq x y z
N MET A 1 4.54 -32.62 32.00
CA MET A 1 4.99 -33.04 30.65
C MET A 1 6.22 -33.91 30.77
N GLY A 2 6.35 -34.96 29.96
CA GLY A 2 7.59 -35.74 29.89
C GLY A 2 8.68 -35.00 29.13
N GLY A 3 9.96 -35.32 29.38
CA GLY A 3 11.10 -34.64 28.74
C GLY A 3 11.08 -34.65 27.20
N LYS A 4 10.55 -35.73 26.59
CA LYS A 4 10.34 -35.81 25.13
C LYS A 4 9.32 -34.79 24.63
N GLN A 5 8.19 -34.64 25.33
CA GLN A 5 7.14 -33.69 24.94
C GLN A 5 7.64 -32.24 25.04
N ALA A 6 8.44 -31.93 26.06
CA ALA A 6 9.05 -30.61 26.20
C ALA A 6 10.04 -30.31 25.06
N LEU A 7 10.84 -31.31 24.64
CA LEU A 7 11.75 -31.17 23.50
C LEU A 7 10.99 -31.01 22.17
N ASP A 8 9.93 -31.80 21.94
CA ASP A 8 9.09 -31.70 20.75
C ASP A 8 8.43 -30.31 20.65
N ALA A 9 7.90 -29.79 21.77
CA ALA A 9 7.34 -28.44 21.85
C ALA A 9 8.37 -27.34 21.59
N PHE A 10 9.60 -27.50 22.10
CA PHE A 10 10.70 -26.57 21.86
C PHE A 10 11.12 -26.54 20.38
N ILE A 11 11.24 -27.70 19.73
CA ILE A 11 11.56 -27.80 18.30
C ILE A 11 10.47 -27.13 17.47
N ALA A 12 9.20 -27.43 17.75
CA ALA A 12 8.07 -26.78 17.09
C ALA A 12 8.08 -25.25 17.27
N GLY A 13 8.48 -24.77 18.45
CA GLY A 13 8.68 -23.35 18.72
C GLY A 13 9.77 -22.72 17.86
N ILE A 14 10.94 -23.36 17.71
CA ILE A 14 12.01 -22.85 16.83
C ILE A 14 11.57 -22.84 15.36
N GLU A 15 10.85 -23.88 14.92
CA GLU A 15 10.36 -23.96 13.55
C GLU A 15 9.32 -22.87 13.24
N SER A 16 8.43 -22.54 14.19
CA SER A 16 7.45 -21.46 14.02
C SER A 16 8.13 -20.09 13.91
N LEU A 17 9.26 -19.86 14.59
CA LEU A 17 10.04 -18.63 14.44
C LEU A 17 10.50 -18.37 13.00
N ARG A 18 10.74 -19.43 12.22
CA ARG A 18 11.19 -19.31 10.82
C ARG A 18 10.11 -18.79 9.89
N THR A 19 8.84 -19.01 10.22
CA THR A 19 7.68 -18.62 9.40
C THR A 19 6.97 -17.37 9.92
N LEU A 20 7.42 -16.79 11.05
CA LEU A 20 6.79 -15.62 11.67
C LEU A 20 6.56 -14.46 10.70
N ASN A 21 7.57 -14.09 9.90
CA ASN A 21 7.42 -12.98 8.96
C ASN A 21 6.37 -13.26 7.88
N GLU A 22 6.23 -14.52 7.47
CA GLU A 22 5.20 -14.91 6.50
C GLU A 22 3.81 -14.91 7.13
N GLN A 23 3.71 -15.36 8.37
CA GLN A 23 2.47 -15.32 9.14
C GLN A 23 2.02 -13.87 9.39
N VAL A 24 2.94 -12.98 9.79
CA VAL A 24 2.66 -11.55 9.94
C VAL A 24 2.20 -10.95 8.62
N ALA A 25 2.88 -11.22 7.51
CA ALA A 25 2.47 -10.69 6.20
C ALA A 25 1.06 -11.18 5.81
N ARG A 26 0.76 -12.46 6.04
CA ARG A 26 -0.56 -13.05 5.75
C ARG A 26 -1.66 -12.45 6.62
N GLU A 27 -1.42 -12.30 7.92
CA GLU A 27 -2.41 -11.78 8.85
C GLU A 27 -2.60 -10.26 8.75
N ALA A 28 -1.55 -9.52 8.37
CA ALA A 28 -1.61 -8.08 8.22
C ALA A 28 -2.10 -7.63 6.83
N GLU A 29 -2.22 -8.54 5.86
CA GLU A 29 -2.58 -8.21 4.48
C GLU A 29 -3.85 -7.35 4.39
N GLU A 30 -4.96 -7.89 4.91
CA GLU A 30 -6.27 -7.26 4.81
C GLU A 30 -6.36 -5.99 5.69
N PRO A 31 -5.90 -5.99 6.96
CA PRO A 31 -5.80 -4.77 7.75
C PRO A 31 -4.99 -3.66 7.08
N VAL A 32 -3.88 -3.97 6.41
CA VAL A 32 -3.08 -2.99 5.67
C VAL A 32 -3.86 -2.45 4.47
N ALA A 33 -4.56 -3.32 3.72
CA ALA A 33 -5.41 -2.92 2.61
C ALA A 33 -6.53 -1.98 3.06
N ASP A 34 -7.13 -2.26 4.23
CA ASP A 34 -8.21 -1.47 4.81
C ASP A 34 -7.80 -0.03 5.15
N VAL A 35 -6.55 0.21 5.56
CA VAL A 35 -6.03 1.58 5.75
C VAL A 35 -6.16 2.38 4.45
N PHE A 36 -5.73 1.81 3.32
CA PHE A 36 -5.79 2.48 2.02
C PHE A 36 -7.22 2.62 1.50
N ARG A 37 -8.06 1.60 1.70
CA ARG A 37 -9.49 1.67 1.37
C ARG A 37 -10.16 2.78 2.15
N GLU A 38 -9.87 2.93 3.43
CA GLU A 38 -10.46 3.97 4.27
C GLU A 38 -10.00 5.37 3.87
N ASN A 39 -8.72 5.56 3.58
CA ASN A 39 -8.23 6.82 3.02
C ASN A 39 -8.94 7.16 1.69
N ALA A 40 -9.12 6.19 0.81
CA ALA A 40 -9.88 6.37 -0.43
C ALA A 40 -11.37 6.68 -0.18
N ARG A 41 -11.99 6.07 0.84
CA ARG A 41 -13.38 6.39 1.27
C ARG A 41 -13.52 7.79 1.84
N ARG A 42 -12.46 8.31 2.47
CA ARG A 42 -12.42 9.68 2.97
C ARG A 42 -12.01 10.68 1.89
N GLY A 43 -11.47 10.19 0.79
CA GLY A 43 -10.95 11.03 -0.28
C GLY A 43 -9.70 11.79 0.15
N VAL A 44 -8.80 11.11 0.85
CA VAL A 44 -7.52 11.66 1.31
C VAL A 44 -6.35 10.84 0.77
N THR A 45 -5.17 11.46 0.66
CA THR A 45 -3.91 10.78 0.34
C THR A 45 -3.47 9.89 1.51
N PRO A 46 -2.51 8.97 1.31
CA PRO A 46 -1.89 8.20 2.40
C PRO A 46 -1.30 9.08 3.52
N ASP A 47 -0.90 10.31 3.19
CA ASP A 47 -0.33 11.28 4.11
C ASP A 47 -1.40 12.15 4.81
N GLY A 48 -2.67 12.02 4.41
CA GLY A 48 -3.81 12.68 5.02
C GLY A 48 -4.34 13.92 4.29
N ASP A 49 -3.73 14.33 3.17
CA ASP A 49 -4.16 15.48 2.39
C ASP A 49 -5.47 15.20 1.65
N ALA A 50 -6.41 16.15 1.67
CA ALA A 50 -7.66 16.01 0.93
C ALA A 50 -7.44 15.97 -0.59
N TRP A 51 -8.16 15.09 -1.27
CA TRP A 51 -8.18 15.04 -2.73
C TRP A 51 -8.83 16.30 -3.31
N PRO A 52 -8.29 16.84 -4.41
CA PRO A 52 -8.94 17.95 -5.10
C PRO A 52 -10.35 17.57 -5.58
N GLU A 53 -11.29 18.45 -5.27
CA GLU A 53 -12.68 18.34 -5.71
C GLU A 53 -12.80 18.28 -7.24
N LYS A 54 -13.93 17.79 -7.72
CA LYS A 54 -14.26 17.90 -9.14
C LYS A 54 -14.73 19.31 -9.45
N ALA A 55 -14.68 19.69 -10.74
CA ALA A 55 -15.15 21.00 -11.19
C ALA A 55 -16.66 21.23 -10.92
N ASP A 56 -17.43 20.15 -10.76
CA ASP A 56 -18.86 20.18 -10.41
C ASP A 56 -19.11 20.22 -8.89
N GLY A 57 -18.07 20.33 -8.05
CA GLY A 57 -18.16 20.26 -6.59
C GLY A 57 -18.45 18.86 -6.05
N GLY A 58 -18.56 17.85 -6.93
CA GLY A 58 -18.82 16.48 -6.55
C GLY A 58 -17.58 15.80 -5.95
N ARG A 59 -17.83 14.79 -5.11
CA ARG A 59 -16.77 13.96 -4.53
C ARG A 59 -15.90 13.31 -5.61
N ALA A 60 -14.59 13.39 -5.40
CA ALA A 60 -13.60 12.70 -6.20
C ALA A 60 -13.63 11.17 -5.97
N LEU A 61 -13.66 10.40 -7.05
CA LEU A 61 -13.52 8.94 -7.09
C LEU A 61 -14.35 8.18 -6.02
N PRO A 62 -15.69 8.25 -6.07
CA PRO A 62 -16.56 7.71 -5.02
C PRO A 62 -16.42 6.19 -4.79
N LYS A 63 -15.92 5.43 -5.77
CA LYS A 63 -15.69 3.97 -5.68
C LYS A 63 -14.21 3.59 -5.72
N ALA A 64 -13.30 4.52 -5.37
CA ALA A 64 -11.86 4.24 -5.38
C ALA A 64 -11.45 3.12 -4.42
N ALA A 65 -12.13 3.02 -3.27
CA ALA A 65 -11.85 2.00 -2.26
C ALA A 65 -12.04 0.58 -2.81
N ASP A 66 -13.06 0.36 -3.64
CA ASP A 66 -13.37 -0.94 -4.24
C ASP A 66 -12.27 -1.43 -5.21
N ALA A 67 -11.39 -0.52 -5.66
CA ALA A 67 -10.29 -0.83 -6.56
C ALA A 67 -8.96 -1.10 -5.84
N VAL A 68 -8.92 -1.03 -4.51
CA VAL A 68 -7.73 -1.39 -3.73
C VAL A 68 -7.72 -2.89 -3.52
N GLU A 69 -6.77 -3.55 -4.17
CA GLU A 69 -6.53 -4.99 -4.09
C GLU A 69 -5.24 -5.25 -3.32
N SER A 70 -5.21 -6.32 -2.52
CA SER A 70 -4.04 -6.77 -1.78
C SER A 70 -3.70 -8.23 -2.07
N SER A 71 -2.46 -8.59 -1.80
CA SER A 71 -2.03 -9.98 -1.68
C SER A 71 -0.81 -10.10 -0.77
N ALA A 72 -0.76 -11.13 0.06
CA ALA A 72 0.44 -11.53 0.78
C ALA A 72 1.11 -12.73 0.12
N GLN A 73 2.42 -12.63 -0.09
CA GLN A 73 3.24 -13.73 -0.56
C GLN A 73 4.56 -13.75 0.19
N ARG A 74 4.86 -14.89 0.84
CA ARG A 74 6.01 -15.03 1.76
C ARG A 74 5.95 -13.91 2.80
N ASN A 75 7.01 -13.12 2.92
CA ASN A 75 7.14 -12.01 3.86
C ASN A 75 6.76 -10.64 3.27
N ARG A 76 5.99 -10.59 2.18
CA ARG A 76 5.63 -9.34 1.50
C ARG A 76 4.13 -9.19 1.36
N ILE A 77 3.63 -8.01 1.69
CA ILE A 77 2.29 -7.53 1.34
C ILE A 77 2.42 -6.65 0.10
N THR A 78 1.63 -6.95 -0.92
CA THR A 78 1.51 -6.14 -2.13
C THR A 78 0.13 -5.50 -2.12
N VAL A 79 0.07 -4.17 -2.24
CA VAL A 79 -1.18 -3.44 -2.43
C VAL A 79 -1.13 -2.75 -3.79
N LYS A 80 -2.20 -2.85 -4.57
CA LYS A 80 -2.32 -2.25 -5.90
C LYS A 80 -3.68 -1.60 -6.07
N VAL A 81 -3.75 -0.65 -7.00
CA VAL A 81 -5.01 -0.02 -7.42
C VAL A 81 -5.38 -0.55 -8.80
N GLY A 82 -6.57 -1.14 -8.90
CA GLY A 82 -7.16 -1.63 -10.14
C GLY A 82 -7.59 -0.52 -11.10
N ALA A 83 -7.84 -0.92 -12.36
CA ALA A 83 -8.46 -0.03 -13.34
C ALA A 83 -9.93 0.25 -12.95
N PRO A 84 -10.48 1.45 -13.26
CA PRO A 84 -9.87 2.57 -13.99
C PRO A 84 -9.05 3.53 -13.11
N TYR A 85 -8.93 3.28 -11.80
CA TYR A 85 -8.44 4.27 -10.84
C TYR A 85 -6.92 4.44 -10.81
N VAL A 86 -6.18 3.48 -11.38
CA VAL A 86 -4.71 3.52 -11.45
C VAL A 86 -4.15 4.84 -12.02
N PHE A 87 -4.84 5.46 -12.98
CA PHE A 87 -4.41 6.72 -13.60
C PHE A 87 -4.49 7.94 -12.65
N HIS A 88 -5.33 7.85 -11.62
CA HIS A 88 -5.48 8.91 -10.62
C HIS A 88 -4.40 8.84 -9.53
N ASN A 89 -3.90 7.64 -9.25
CA ASN A 89 -2.85 7.43 -8.25
C ASN A 89 -1.53 8.11 -8.65
N TRP A 90 -1.16 8.02 -9.93
CA TRP A 90 0.14 8.47 -10.43
C TRP A 90 0.11 9.82 -11.17
N GLY A 91 -1.08 10.40 -11.38
CA GLY A 91 -1.27 11.48 -12.36
C GLY A 91 -1.09 10.96 -13.80
N ALA A 92 -1.53 11.72 -14.81
CA ALA A 92 -1.55 11.24 -16.20
C ALA A 92 -0.21 10.60 -16.63
N GLY A 93 -0.28 9.33 -17.02
CA GLY A 93 0.84 8.60 -17.59
C GLY A 93 1.85 8.10 -16.54
N GLY A 94 1.39 7.28 -15.61
CA GLY A 94 2.25 6.28 -15.01
C GLY A 94 2.76 5.35 -16.11
N SER A 95 3.96 5.61 -16.63
CA SER A 95 4.80 4.55 -17.13
C SER A 95 6.26 5.02 -17.04
N SER A 96 7.00 4.38 -16.14
CA SER A 96 8.45 4.47 -15.97
C SER A 96 9.05 5.62 -15.14
N GLN A 97 9.83 5.22 -14.13
CA GLN A 97 10.79 6.02 -13.35
C GLN A 97 12.19 6.00 -13.98
N THR A 98 12.38 5.41 -15.17
CA THR A 98 13.69 5.40 -15.83
C THR A 98 14.17 6.82 -16.12
N LYS A 99 15.49 7.03 -16.11
CA LYS A 99 16.10 8.31 -16.50
C LYS A 99 15.57 8.81 -17.85
N GLU A 100 15.28 7.88 -18.77
CA GLU A 100 14.75 8.18 -20.08
C GLU A 100 13.30 8.69 -20.06
N ALA A 101 12.42 8.08 -19.27
CA ALA A 101 11.05 8.55 -19.10
C ALA A 101 11.00 9.93 -18.44
N LYS A 102 11.88 10.19 -17.46
CA LYS A 102 12.06 11.51 -16.84
C LYS A 102 12.52 12.56 -17.86
N ARG A 103 13.47 12.22 -18.74
CA ARG A 103 13.93 13.11 -19.84
C ARG A 103 12.81 13.41 -20.83
N ARG A 104 12.05 12.40 -21.27
CA ARG A 104 10.91 12.57 -22.18
C ARG A 104 9.83 13.47 -21.58
N ARG A 105 9.54 13.34 -20.27
CA ARG A 105 8.61 14.24 -19.56
C ARG A 105 9.11 15.67 -19.52
N LYS A 106 10.38 15.90 -19.19
CA LYS A 106 10.97 17.25 -19.17
C LYS A 106 10.91 17.90 -20.56
N HIS A 107 11.23 17.15 -21.61
CA HIS A 107 11.16 17.63 -22.98
C HIS A 107 9.72 17.94 -23.43
N ALA A 108 8.77 17.05 -23.11
CA ALA A 108 7.36 17.26 -23.40
C ALA A 108 6.75 18.43 -22.61
N ALA A 109 7.17 18.64 -21.36
CA ALA A 109 6.75 19.80 -20.56
C ALA A 109 7.24 21.11 -21.19
N LYS A 110 8.52 21.15 -21.61
CA LYS A 110 9.10 22.31 -22.30
C LYS A 110 8.41 22.62 -23.62
N GLN A 111 8.16 21.61 -24.47
CA GLN A 111 7.42 21.78 -25.72
C GLN A 111 5.97 22.25 -25.50
N ARG A 112 5.37 21.95 -24.35
CA ARG A 112 4.01 22.41 -23.99
C ARG A 112 4.00 23.86 -23.54
N GLU A 113 5.01 24.26 -22.77
CA GLU A 113 5.25 25.66 -22.38
C GLU A 113 5.45 26.53 -23.63
N GLU A 114 6.28 26.06 -24.56
CA GLU A 114 6.53 26.73 -25.85
C GLU A 114 5.29 26.79 -26.76
N SER A 115 4.36 25.83 -26.65
CA SER A 115 3.15 25.79 -27.49
C SER A 115 1.91 26.42 -26.86
N GLY A 116 1.98 26.94 -25.63
CA GLY A 116 0.86 27.60 -24.94
C GLY A 116 -0.37 26.71 -24.69
N LYS A 117 -0.30 25.41 -24.99
CA LYS A 117 -1.42 24.47 -24.86
C LYS A 117 -1.53 24.01 -23.41
N LYS A 118 -2.56 24.48 -22.69
CA LYS A 118 -2.93 23.90 -21.39
C LYS A 118 -3.21 22.40 -21.59
N SER A 119 -2.44 21.57 -20.91
CA SER A 119 -2.57 20.10 -20.98
C SER A 119 -3.99 19.68 -20.57
N LYS A 120 -4.72 19.07 -21.50
CA LYS A 120 -6.03 18.43 -21.23
C LYS A 120 -5.93 17.21 -20.30
N PHE A 121 -4.73 16.83 -19.88
CA PHE A 121 -4.44 15.61 -19.12
C PHE A 121 -3.82 15.89 -17.74
N HIS A 122 -3.96 17.09 -17.16
CA HIS A 122 -3.68 17.26 -15.74
C HIS A 122 -4.93 16.94 -14.91
N ALA A 123 -5.28 15.65 -14.83
CA ALA A 123 -6.16 15.24 -13.75
C ALA A 123 -5.41 15.51 -12.42
N PRO A 124 -6.04 16.19 -11.44
CA PRO A 124 -5.43 16.39 -10.14
C PRO A 124 -4.99 15.03 -9.56
N ARG A 125 -3.79 14.96 -8.96
CA ARG A 125 -3.33 13.73 -8.30
C ARG A 125 -4.30 13.43 -7.15
N ARG A 126 -4.92 12.27 -7.21
CA ARG A 126 -5.84 11.74 -6.18
C ARG A 126 -5.24 10.42 -5.75
N GLN A 127 -4.15 10.56 -5.00
CA GLN A 127 -3.27 9.47 -4.66
C GLN A 127 -3.93 8.58 -3.60
N MET A 128 -3.96 7.28 -3.86
CA MET A 128 -4.52 6.23 -2.99
C MET A 128 -3.41 5.44 -2.29
N LEU A 129 -2.27 5.24 -2.96
CA LEU A 129 -1.11 4.52 -2.46
C LEU A 129 0.12 5.42 -2.45
N PRO A 130 1.05 5.24 -1.50
CA PRO A 130 2.28 6.01 -1.44
C PRO A 130 3.11 5.84 -2.71
N ASP A 131 3.95 6.83 -3.01
CA ASP A 131 4.87 6.74 -4.14
C ASP A 131 5.89 5.62 -3.90
N ALA A 132 6.38 5.00 -4.97
CA ALA A 132 7.36 3.93 -4.86
C ALA A 132 8.65 4.44 -4.17
N GLY A 133 9.05 3.78 -3.08
CA GLY A 133 10.21 4.17 -2.27
C GLY A 133 9.95 5.25 -1.23
N ALA A 134 8.70 5.72 -1.08
CA ALA A 134 8.30 6.52 0.06
C ALA A 134 8.31 5.68 1.35
N ASP A 135 8.36 6.37 2.49
CA ASP A 135 8.21 5.74 3.79
C ASP A 135 6.85 5.08 3.95
N VAL A 136 6.80 4.04 4.79
CA VAL A 136 5.55 3.35 5.11
C VAL A 136 4.66 4.32 5.91
N PRO A 137 3.40 4.57 5.49
CA PRO A 137 2.50 5.44 6.22
C PRO A 137 2.34 5.00 7.68
N ALA A 138 2.26 5.96 8.61
CA ALA A 138 2.23 5.67 10.05
C ALA A 138 1.11 4.69 10.42
N ALA A 139 -0.09 4.86 9.87
CA ALA A 139 -1.22 3.95 10.09
C ALA A 139 -0.93 2.51 9.65
N VAL A 140 -0.20 2.32 8.55
CA VAL A 140 0.22 0.99 8.08
C VAL A 140 1.30 0.41 9.00
N SER A 141 2.23 1.25 9.48
CA SER A 141 3.26 0.83 10.42
C SER A 141 2.66 0.31 11.74
N GLU A 142 1.66 1.01 12.29
CA GLU A 142 0.98 0.57 13.51
C GLU A 142 0.24 -0.76 13.32
N VAL A 143 -0.49 -0.94 12.21
CA VAL A 143 -1.15 -2.21 11.87
C VAL A 143 -0.15 -3.38 11.80
N LEU A 144 1.02 -3.15 11.20
CA LEU A 144 2.08 -4.15 11.12
C LEU A 144 2.64 -4.49 12.50
N LYS A 145 2.88 -3.49 13.36
CA LYS A 145 3.37 -3.69 14.73
C LYS A 145 2.37 -4.48 15.58
N ASP A 146 1.10 -4.10 15.54
CA ASP A 146 0.03 -4.77 16.30
C ASP A 146 -0.15 -6.22 15.85
N THR A 147 -0.07 -6.46 14.55
CA THR A 147 -0.17 -7.82 14.01
C THR A 147 1.06 -8.65 14.36
N ALA A 148 2.26 -8.08 14.25
CA ALA A 148 3.49 -8.75 14.68
C ALA A 148 3.46 -9.10 16.17
N ALA A 149 2.98 -8.20 17.03
CA ALA A 149 2.85 -8.44 18.46
C ALA A 149 1.89 -9.61 18.76
N ARG A 150 0.73 -9.68 18.08
CA ARG A 150 -0.22 -10.79 18.23
C ARG A 150 0.36 -12.12 17.76
N VAL A 151 0.90 -12.17 16.54
CA VAL A 151 1.52 -13.37 15.98
C VAL A 151 2.65 -13.89 16.89
N PHE A 152 3.47 -12.98 17.42
CA PHE A 152 4.54 -13.35 18.36
C PHE A 152 4.00 -13.89 19.68
N GLN A 153 2.93 -13.29 20.23
CA GLN A 153 2.28 -13.80 21.44
C GLN A 153 1.68 -15.19 21.23
N ASP A 154 1.07 -15.45 20.07
CA ASP A 154 0.46 -16.75 19.77
C ASP A 154 1.54 -17.83 19.58
N ALA A 155 2.64 -17.49 18.89
CA ALA A 155 3.78 -18.39 18.72
C ALA A 155 4.46 -18.77 20.06
N THR A 156 4.44 -17.86 21.04
CA THR A 156 5.06 -18.11 22.36
C THR A 156 4.12 -18.81 23.35
N LYS A 157 2.80 -18.67 23.22
CA LYS A 157 1.80 -19.37 24.05
C LYS A 157 1.56 -20.82 23.64
N GLY A 158 1.77 -21.17 22.37
CA GLY A 158 1.54 -22.53 21.84
C GLY A 158 2.56 -23.59 22.27
N GLY A 159 3.58 -23.24 23.06
CA GLY A 159 4.64 -24.15 23.52
C GLY A 159 4.54 -24.61 24.99
N GLY A 160 3.42 -24.33 25.66
CA GLY A 160 3.19 -24.62 27.09
C GLY A 160 2.39 -25.88 27.38
#